data_AF-A0A1D2RGV5-F1
#
_entry.id   AF-A0A1D2RGV5-F1
#
_cell.length_a   1.000
_cell.length_b   1.000
_cell.length_c   1.000
_cell.angle_alpha   90.00
_cell.angle_beta   90.00
_cell.angle_gamma   90.00
#
_symmetry.space_group_name_H-M   'P 1'
#
loop_
_entity.id
_entity.type
_entity.pdbx_description
1 polymer ?
#
loop_
_entity_poly.entity_id
_entity_poly.type
_entity_poly.pdbx_seq_one_letter_code
_entity_poly.pdbx_strand_id
1 'polypeptide(L)'
;MIFRGILLVIIYLNLCFPCYKVEYYFITGHKNFPWKFFLYRYIIVKLNWQKIGGFTMDNRRFHGVISLFLIFFSIIIGLLSILSDSLPTGLLYVAIILISPLIVIYSFCSKCICRLDSCAHIFPGNLSKLLPPRKQGNYTGLDILGAAIPLAVMLLFPQFWLWENKILLIIFWLLFLIALAEIKLFVCNGCKNKNCPVHEKK
;
A
#
# COMPACT_ATOMS: atom_id res chain seq x y z
N MET A 1 24.31 5.45 7.04
CA MET A 1 23.59 5.24 5.76
C MET A 1 22.06 5.17 5.89
N ILE A 2 21.50 4.62 6.97
CA ILE A 2 20.04 4.47 7.19
C ILE A 2 19.26 5.80 7.14
N PHE A 3 19.84 6.91 7.65
CA PHE A 3 19.19 8.22 7.66
C PHE A 3 19.00 8.88 6.28
N ARG A 4 19.83 8.54 5.28
CA ARG A 4 19.68 9.08 3.91
C ARG A 4 18.51 8.43 3.17
N GLY A 5 18.16 7.18 3.50
CA GLY A 5 17.03 6.48 2.91
C GLY A 5 15.67 7.02 3.36
N ILE A 6 15.53 7.36 4.66
CA ILE A 6 14.28 7.90 5.23
C ILE A 6 13.96 9.29 4.66
N LEU A 7 14.98 10.13 4.46
CA LEU A 7 14.79 11.47 3.90
C LEU A 7 14.32 11.43 2.43
N LEU A 8 14.83 10.48 1.64
CA LEU A 8 14.38 10.27 0.25
C LEU A 8 12.93 9.78 0.19
N VAL A 9 12.49 8.94 1.11
CA VAL A 9 11.09 8.52 1.22
C VAL A 9 10.18 9.71 1.54
N ILE A 10 10.58 10.59 2.46
CA ILE A 10 9.81 11.80 2.81
C ILE A 10 9.76 12.79 1.64
N ILE A 11 10.84 12.94 0.87
CA ILE A 11 10.88 13.81 -0.32
C ILE A 11 10.01 13.23 -1.44
N TYR A 12 10.04 11.91 -1.66
CA TYR A 12 9.21 11.23 -2.65
C TYR A 12 7.71 11.31 -2.30
N LEU A 13 7.37 11.21 -1.01
CA LEU A 13 6.02 11.44 -0.48
C LEU A 13 5.54 12.89 -0.63
N ASN A 14 6.43 13.87 -0.82
CA ASN A 14 6.02 15.26 -1.12
C ASN A 14 5.92 15.51 -2.63
N LEU A 15 6.73 14.86 -3.45
CA LEU A 15 6.77 15.07 -4.91
C LEU A 15 5.66 14.32 -5.66
N CYS A 16 5.25 13.13 -5.20
CA CYS A 16 4.14 12.38 -5.83
C CYS A 16 2.74 12.86 -5.42
N PHE A 17 2.64 13.84 -4.52
CA PHE A 17 1.40 14.19 -3.84
C PHE A 17 1.13 15.71 -3.81
N PRO A 18 0.82 16.35 -4.95
CA PRO A 18 0.37 17.74 -4.98
C PRO A 18 -1.01 17.95 -4.31
N CYS A 19 -1.68 16.89 -3.85
CA CYS A 19 -3.00 16.94 -3.23
C CYS A 19 -2.99 17.13 -1.69
N TYR A 20 -1.83 17.22 -1.05
CA TYR A 20 -1.75 17.46 0.39
C TYR A 20 -1.23 18.87 0.67
N LYS A 21 -2.10 19.71 1.22
CA LYS A 21 -1.67 20.95 1.86
C LYS A 21 -1.52 20.64 3.35
N VAL A 22 -0.28 20.50 3.81
CA VAL A 22 0.00 20.37 5.24
C VAL A 22 -0.07 21.77 5.83
N GLU A 23 -1.22 22.12 6.43
CA GLU A 23 -1.36 23.36 7.18
C GLU A 23 -0.88 23.16 8.60
N TYR A 24 0.27 23.77 8.92
CA TYR A 24 0.81 23.80 10.27
C TYR A 24 0.09 24.91 11.05
N TYR A 25 -0.81 24.52 11.94
CA TYR A 25 -1.40 25.46 12.90
C TYR A 25 -0.43 25.64 14.06
N PHE A 26 0.31 26.75 14.06
CA PHE A 26 0.99 27.22 15.26
C PHE A 26 -0.04 27.86 16.17
N ILE A 27 -0.39 27.19 17.27
CA ILE A 27 -1.17 27.79 18.35
C ILE A 27 -0.23 28.73 19.11
N THR A 28 -0.11 29.98 18.65
CA THR A 28 0.56 31.06 19.37
C THR A 28 -0.48 31.86 20.13
N GLY A 29 -0.86 31.40 21.31
CA GLY A 29 -1.82 32.15 22.10
C GLY A 29 -2.13 31.53 23.44
N HIS A 30 -1.20 31.62 24.39
CA HIS A 30 -1.55 31.80 25.81
C HIS A 30 -0.33 32.38 26.54
N LYS A 31 -0.40 33.67 26.89
CA LYS A 31 0.70 34.40 27.55
C LYS A 31 0.91 34.06 29.03
N ASN A 32 0.12 33.15 29.62
CA ASN A 32 0.20 32.79 31.04
C ASN A 32 0.01 31.28 31.28
N PHE A 33 0.83 30.43 30.67
CA PHE A 33 0.80 28.98 30.93
C PHE A 33 2.08 28.54 31.67
N PRO A 34 2.00 27.99 32.89
CA PRO A 34 3.17 27.66 33.70
C PRO A 34 3.95 26.46 33.13
N TRP A 35 5.22 26.71 32.80
CA TRP A 35 6.13 25.86 32.02
C TRP A 35 6.78 24.69 32.79
N LYS A 36 6.04 23.82 33.49
CA LYS A 36 6.71 22.69 34.17
C LYS A 36 6.28 21.27 33.86
N PHE A 37 5.19 21.03 33.12
CA PHE A 37 4.84 19.66 32.76
C PHE A 37 4.14 19.64 31.41
N PHE A 38 4.75 18.92 30.45
CA PHE A 38 4.20 18.31 29.22
C PHE A 38 5.03 18.60 27.96
N LEU A 39 6.09 17.82 27.80
CA LEU A 39 6.67 17.51 26.49
C LEU A 39 5.89 16.35 25.86
N TYR A 40 4.62 16.60 25.54
CA TYR A 40 3.86 15.80 24.59
C TYR A 40 3.08 16.76 23.70
N ARG A 41 3.79 17.37 22.75
CA ARG A 41 3.15 18.05 21.62
C ARG A 41 2.52 16.96 20.75
N TYR A 42 1.27 16.62 21.03
CA TYR A 42 0.44 15.95 20.05
C TYR A 42 0.25 16.91 18.88
N ILE A 43 0.97 16.65 17.78
CA ILE A 43 0.60 17.20 16.49
C ILE A 43 -0.71 16.52 16.11
N ILE A 44 -1.84 17.16 16.43
CA ILE A 44 -3.12 16.76 15.87
C ILE A 44 -3.09 17.22 14.41
N VAL A 45 -2.62 16.34 13.51
CA VAL A 45 -2.81 16.54 12.07
C VAL A 45 -4.29 16.32 11.81
N LYS A 46 -5.08 17.39 11.88
CA LYS A 46 -6.46 17.37 11.42
C LYS A 46 -6.41 17.37 9.89
N LEU A 47 -6.37 16.18 9.30
CA LEU A 47 -6.49 15.98 7.85
C LEU A 47 -7.90 16.41 7.44
N ASN A 48 -8.09 17.71 7.23
CA ASN A 48 -9.34 18.26 6.73
C ASN A 48 -9.34 18.04 5.20
N TRP A 49 -9.98 16.97 4.75
CA TRP A 49 -10.16 16.67 3.33
C TRP A 49 -11.15 17.67 2.72
N GLN A 50 -10.69 18.91 2.50
CA GLN A 50 -11.45 19.86 1.70
C GLN A 50 -11.41 19.43 0.23
N LYS A 51 -12.56 19.57 -0.44
CA LYS A 51 -12.72 19.45 -1.89
C LYS A 51 -11.62 20.24 -2.61
N ILE A 52 -10.56 19.57 -3.05
CA ILE A 52 -9.62 20.15 -4.02
C ILE A 52 -10.17 19.77 -5.40
N GLY A 53 -10.71 20.74 -6.13
CA GLY A 53 -11.16 20.56 -7.52
C GLY A 53 -12.52 19.87 -7.71
N GLY A 54 -13.41 19.86 -6.70
CA GLY A 54 -14.77 19.31 -6.85
C GLY A 54 -14.86 17.78 -6.87
N PHE A 55 -13.75 17.06 -6.78
CA PHE A 55 -13.72 15.60 -6.71
C PHE A 55 -13.83 15.13 -5.26
N THR A 56 -14.96 14.54 -4.87
CA THR A 56 -15.06 13.80 -3.59
C THR A 56 -14.43 12.43 -3.81
N MET A 57 -13.22 12.18 -3.30
CA MET A 57 -12.70 10.82 -3.25
C MET A 57 -13.56 10.00 -2.30
N ASP A 58 -14.18 8.95 -2.83
CA ASP A 58 -14.81 7.90 -2.03
C ASP A 58 -13.78 7.39 -1.01
N ASN A 59 -14.18 7.32 0.26
CA ASN A 59 -13.33 6.86 1.36
C ASN A 59 -12.63 5.53 1.02
N ARG A 60 -13.30 4.63 0.28
CA ARG A 60 -12.71 3.35 -0.16
C ARG A 60 -11.51 3.53 -1.09
N ARG A 61 -11.55 4.49 -2.02
CA ARG A 61 -10.43 4.76 -2.94
C ARG A 61 -9.23 5.31 -2.18
N PHE A 62 -9.48 6.13 -1.16
CA PHE A 62 -8.41 6.62 -0.29
C PHE A 62 -7.70 5.45 0.41
N HIS A 63 -8.46 4.58 1.11
CA HIS A 63 -7.90 3.38 1.75
C HIS A 63 -7.20 2.45 0.74
N GLY A 64 -7.73 2.31 -0.48
CA GLY A 64 -7.11 1.54 -1.55
C GLY A 64 -5.78 2.13 -2.06
N VAL A 65 -5.61 3.45 -2.05
CA VAL A 65 -4.34 4.08 -2.38
C VAL A 65 -3.34 3.92 -1.24
N ILE A 66 -3.76 4.19 0.01
CA ILE A 66 -2.93 4.03 1.19
C ILE A 66 -2.39 2.61 1.32
N SER A 67 -3.23 1.59 1.15
CA SER A 67 -2.80 0.20 1.23
C SER A 67 -1.76 -0.17 0.15
N LEU A 68 -1.92 0.33 -1.09
CA LEU A 68 -0.93 0.13 -2.15
C LEU A 68 0.40 0.77 -1.81
N PHE A 69 0.41 1.98 -1.22
CA PHE A 69 1.63 2.63 -0.76
C PHE A 69 2.31 1.84 0.35
N LEU A 70 1.55 1.35 1.35
CA LEU A 70 2.10 0.56 2.44
C LEU A 70 2.75 -0.74 1.94
N ILE A 71 2.10 -1.45 1.00
CA ILE A 71 2.67 -2.63 0.34
C ILE A 71 3.95 -2.25 -0.42
N PHE A 72 3.91 -1.17 -1.19
CA PHE A 72 5.06 -0.70 -1.97
C PHE A 72 6.27 -0.38 -1.08
N PHE A 73 6.07 0.34 0.02
CA PHE A 73 7.16 0.63 0.97
C PHE A 73 7.69 -0.63 1.66
N SER A 74 6.82 -1.58 2.02
CA SER A 74 7.25 -2.88 2.51
C SER A 74 8.18 -3.57 1.51
N ILE A 75 7.80 -3.61 0.23
CA ILE A 75 8.60 -4.22 -0.83
C ILE A 75 9.94 -3.49 -1.02
N ILE A 76 9.95 -2.15 -0.99
CA ILE A 76 11.20 -1.36 -1.06
C ILE A 76 12.15 -1.73 0.08
N ILE A 77 11.64 -1.88 1.31
CA ILE A 77 12.48 -2.30 2.45
C ILE A 77 13.11 -3.66 2.19
N GLY A 78 12.34 -4.63 1.69
CA GLY A 78 12.86 -5.93 1.29
C GLY A 78 13.93 -5.82 0.20
N LEU A 79 13.68 -5.04 -0.86
CA LEU A 79 14.62 -4.82 -1.96
C LEU A 79 15.93 -4.17 -1.49
N LEU A 80 15.84 -3.13 -0.67
CA LEU A 80 17.03 -2.45 -0.13
C LEU A 80 17.86 -3.37 0.76
N SER A 81 17.20 -4.25 1.54
CA SER A 81 17.89 -5.24 2.36
C SER A 81 18.66 -6.27 1.52
N ILE A 82 18.12 -6.69 0.37
CA ILE A 82 18.80 -7.60 -0.55
C ILE A 82 19.94 -6.88 -1.28
N LEU A 83 19.69 -5.67 -1.79
CA LEU A 83 20.69 -4.90 -2.54
C LEU A 83 21.89 -4.49 -1.68
N SER A 84 21.72 -4.35 -0.37
CA SER A 84 22.85 -4.10 0.53
C SER A 84 23.80 -5.30 0.70
N ASP A 85 23.32 -6.50 0.38
CA ASP A 85 24.08 -7.75 0.47
C ASP A 85 24.60 -8.20 -0.91
N SER A 86 23.71 -8.31 -1.91
CA SER A 86 24.03 -8.85 -3.23
C SER A 86 23.25 -8.16 -4.35
N LEU A 87 23.98 -7.51 -5.27
CA LEU A 87 23.40 -6.86 -6.45
C LEU A 87 22.68 -7.84 -7.39
N PRO A 88 23.27 -9.00 -7.81
CA PRO A 88 22.58 -9.95 -8.67
C PRO A 88 21.26 -10.44 -8.07
N THR A 89 21.24 -10.74 -6.78
CA THR A 89 20.02 -11.20 -6.10
C THR A 89 18.98 -10.09 -6.01
N GLY A 90 19.40 -8.84 -5.78
CA GLY A 90 18.51 -7.69 -5.80
C GLY A 90 17.88 -7.46 -7.17
N LEU A 91 18.64 -7.60 -8.26
CA LEU A 91 18.12 -7.51 -9.63
C LEU A 91 17.12 -8.63 -9.94
N LEU A 92 17.39 -9.86 -9.50
CA LEU A 92 16.43 -10.96 -9.58
C LEU A 92 15.13 -10.61 -8.84
N TYR A 93 15.23 -10.01 -7.65
CA TYR A 93 14.07 -9.59 -6.89
C TYR A 93 13.30 -8.44 -7.56
N VAL A 94 13.97 -7.50 -8.24
CA VAL A 94 13.30 -6.49 -9.10
C VAL A 94 12.47 -7.16 -10.18
N ALA A 95 13.00 -8.18 -10.87
CA ALA A 95 12.24 -8.94 -11.86
C ALA A 95 10.99 -9.60 -11.24
N ILE A 96 11.13 -10.19 -10.04
CA ILE A 96 10.00 -10.75 -9.27
C ILE A 96 8.95 -9.67 -8.99
N ILE A 97 9.35 -8.48 -8.53
CA ILE A 97 8.44 -7.36 -8.22
C ILE A 97 7.71 -6.85 -9.47
N LEU A 98 8.35 -6.86 -10.64
CA LEU A 98 7.72 -6.39 -11.88
C LEU A 98 6.73 -7.43 -12.45
N ILE A 99 7.08 -8.71 -12.39
CA ILE A 99 6.27 -9.79 -12.99
C ILE A 99 5.09 -10.15 -12.08
N SER A 100 5.31 -10.25 -10.78
CA SER A 100 4.31 -10.79 -9.85
C SER A 100 2.99 -10.01 -9.80
N PRO A 101 2.96 -8.67 -9.76
CA PRO A 101 1.73 -7.89 -9.81
C PRO A 101 0.94 -8.12 -11.12
N LEU A 102 1.62 -8.34 -12.25
CA LEU A 102 0.95 -8.62 -13.52
C LEU A 102 0.20 -9.97 -13.45
N ILE A 103 0.84 -11.00 -12.88
CA ILE A 103 0.22 -12.30 -12.68
C ILE A 103 -0.97 -12.20 -11.72
N VAL A 104 -0.82 -11.47 -10.60
CA VAL A 104 -1.91 -11.25 -9.63
C VAL A 104 -3.08 -10.52 -10.28
N ILE A 105 -2.81 -9.43 -11.02
CA ILE A 105 -3.84 -8.62 -11.68
C ILE A 105 -4.55 -9.43 -12.77
N TYR A 106 -3.83 -10.23 -13.56
CA TYR A 106 -4.44 -11.11 -14.54
C TYR A 106 -5.26 -12.24 -13.88
N SER A 107 -4.76 -12.85 -12.81
CA SER A 107 -5.43 -13.95 -12.12
C SER A 107 -6.70 -13.46 -11.42
N PHE A 108 -6.64 -12.31 -10.75
CA PHE A 108 -7.73 -11.81 -9.91
C PHE A 108 -8.50 -10.61 -10.47
N CYS A 109 -7.80 -9.52 -10.78
CA CYS A 109 -8.44 -8.26 -11.12
C CYS A 109 -9.14 -8.31 -12.47
N SER A 110 -8.60 -9.06 -13.44
CA SER A 110 -9.19 -9.17 -14.78
C SER A 110 -10.58 -9.85 -14.78
N LYS A 111 -10.89 -10.69 -13.78
CA LYS A 111 -12.22 -11.31 -13.56
C LYS A 111 -13.19 -10.46 -12.74
N CYS A 112 -12.69 -9.39 -12.10
CA CYS A 112 -13.50 -8.58 -11.19
C CYS A 112 -14.42 -7.61 -11.95
N ILE A 113 -15.72 -7.62 -11.63
CA ILE A 113 -16.70 -6.67 -12.21
C ILE A 113 -16.32 -5.20 -11.93
N CYS A 114 -15.63 -4.93 -10.81
CA CYS A 114 -15.25 -3.57 -10.43
C CYS A 114 -14.12 -3.00 -11.32
N ARG A 115 -13.47 -3.81 -12.18
CA ARG A 115 -12.35 -3.39 -13.02
C ARG A 115 -12.68 -2.21 -13.95
N LEU A 116 -13.95 -2.06 -14.33
CA LEU A 116 -14.37 -1.04 -15.28
C LEU A 116 -14.40 0.34 -14.61
N ASP A 117 -15.19 0.53 -13.54
CA ASP A 117 -15.53 1.91 -13.13
C ASP A 117 -15.43 2.15 -11.62
N SER A 118 -15.30 1.08 -10.81
CA SER A 118 -15.52 1.16 -9.35
C SER A 118 -14.45 0.49 -8.51
N CYS A 119 -13.30 0.12 -9.08
CA CYS A 119 -12.20 -0.42 -8.31
C CYS A 119 -11.62 0.63 -7.36
N ALA A 120 -11.52 0.30 -6.08
CA ALA A 120 -10.86 1.14 -5.08
C ALA A 120 -9.33 1.13 -5.25
N HIS A 121 -8.77 0.03 -5.76
CA HIS A 121 -7.36 -0.06 -6.15
C HIS A 121 -7.19 0.54 -7.55
N ILE A 122 -7.03 1.86 -7.62
CA ILE A 122 -6.99 2.62 -8.89
C ILE A 122 -5.92 2.07 -9.84
N PHE A 123 -4.68 1.85 -9.35
CA PHE A 123 -3.58 1.37 -10.18
C PHE A 123 -3.81 -0.07 -10.71
N PRO A 124 -4.06 -1.10 -9.87
CA PRO A 124 -4.42 -2.44 -10.34
C PRO A 124 -5.68 -2.47 -11.23
N GLY A 125 -6.69 -1.66 -10.91
CA GLY A 125 -7.91 -1.53 -11.69
C GLY A 125 -7.62 -1.05 -13.10
N ASN A 126 -6.87 0.03 -13.24
CA ASN A 126 -6.48 0.56 -14.54
C ASN A 126 -5.58 -0.41 -15.32
N LEU A 127 -4.60 -1.03 -14.66
CA LEU A 127 -3.71 -2.00 -15.30
C LEU A 127 -4.48 -3.23 -15.79
N SER A 128 -5.50 -3.67 -15.05
CA SER A 128 -6.35 -4.80 -15.47
C SER A 128 -7.18 -4.52 -16.74
N LYS A 129 -7.43 -3.25 -17.08
CA LYS A 129 -8.11 -2.87 -18.33
C LYS A 129 -7.23 -3.08 -19.55
N LEU A 130 -5.91 -3.01 -19.38
CA LEU A 130 -4.93 -3.27 -20.44
C LEU A 130 -4.75 -4.78 -20.71
N LEU A 131 -5.21 -5.64 -19.79
CA LEU A 131 -5.13 -7.08 -19.92
C LEU A 131 -6.40 -7.66 -20.56
N PRO A 132 -6.29 -8.81 -21.28
CA PRO A 132 -7.43 -9.49 -21.86
C PRO A 132 -8.56 -9.71 -20.84
N PRO A 133 -9.82 -9.45 -21.20
CA PRO A 133 -10.95 -9.71 -20.32
C PRO A 133 -11.08 -11.20 -20.03
N ARG A 134 -11.24 -11.55 -18.75
CA ARG A 134 -11.58 -12.91 -18.32
C ARG A 134 -13.05 -12.98 -17.95
N LYS A 135 -13.68 -14.12 -18.22
CA LYS A 135 -15.10 -14.36 -17.89
C LYS A 135 -15.32 -14.17 -16.39
N GLN A 136 -16.28 -13.32 -16.04
CA GLN A 136 -16.69 -13.09 -14.65
C GLN A 136 -17.37 -14.34 -14.10
N GLY A 137 -17.18 -14.61 -12.81
CA GLY A 137 -17.72 -15.80 -12.15
C GLY A 137 -16.96 -16.14 -10.89
N ASN A 138 -17.15 -17.37 -10.40
CA ASN A 138 -16.40 -17.90 -9.28
C ASN A 138 -14.91 -18.01 -9.60
N TYR A 139 -14.07 -17.71 -8.61
CA TYR A 139 -12.63 -17.88 -8.70
C TYR A 139 -12.30 -19.37 -8.61
N THR A 140 -11.51 -19.86 -9.56
CA THR A 140 -11.03 -21.25 -9.56
C THR A 140 -9.81 -21.38 -8.66
N GLY A 141 -9.44 -22.61 -8.31
CA GLY A 141 -8.18 -22.86 -7.57
C GLY A 141 -6.96 -22.29 -8.29
N LEU A 142 -6.94 -22.33 -9.63
CA LEU A 142 -5.86 -21.72 -10.44
C LEU A 142 -5.82 -20.19 -10.32
N ASP A 143 -6.98 -19.52 -10.19
CA ASP A 143 -7.00 -18.08 -9.96
C ASP A 143 -6.38 -17.78 -8.59
N ILE A 144 -6.78 -18.54 -7.55
CA ILE A 144 -6.28 -18.42 -6.18
C ILE A 144 -4.77 -18.63 -6.15
N LEU A 145 -4.27 -19.75 -6.70
CA LEU A 145 -2.84 -20.04 -6.77
C LEU A 145 -2.08 -18.99 -7.59
N GLY A 146 -2.65 -18.53 -8.70
CA GLY A 146 -2.08 -17.50 -9.56
C GLY A 146 -1.89 -16.15 -8.86
N ALA A 147 -2.62 -15.85 -7.79
CA ALA A 147 -2.33 -14.68 -6.95
C ALA A 147 -1.52 -15.00 -5.70
N ALA A 148 -1.81 -16.13 -5.05
CA ALA A 148 -1.18 -16.51 -3.79
C ALA A 148 0.32 -16.80 -3.98
N ILE A 149 0.71 -17.52 -5.04
CA ILE A 149 2.12 -17.89 -5.27
C ILE A 149 2.98 -16.65 -5.53
N PRO A 150 2.67 -15.75 -6.48
CA PRO A 150 3.51 -14.57 -6.71
C PRO A 150 3.57 -13.65 -5.49
N LEU A 151 2.46 -13.47 -4.77
CA LEU A 151 2.44 -12.70 -3.54
C LEU A 151 3.33 -13.33 -2.46
N ALA A 152 3.24 -14.65 -2.27
CA ALA A 152 4.09 -15.38 -1.33
C ALA A 152 5.56 -15.26 -1.70
N VAL A 153 5.92 -15.40 -2.98
CA VAL A 153 7.31 -15.21 -3.44
C VAL A 153 7.78 -13.79 -3.17
N MET A 154 6.99 -12.77 -3.51
CA MET A 154 7.34 -11.36 -3.23
C MET A 154 7.61 -11.11 -1.74
N LEU A 155 6.84 -11.74 -0.84
CA LEU A 155 6.93 -11.49 0.59
C LEU A 155 7.98 -12.36 1.29
N LEU A 156 8.10 -13.63 0.90
CA LEU A 156 8.97 -14.61 1.54
C LEU A 156 10.41 -14.52 1.05
N PHE A 157 10.63 -14.12 -0.21
CA PHE A 157 11.98 -13.99 -0.77
C PHE A 157 12.89 -13.08 0.06
N PRO A 158 12.52 -11.83 0.42
CA PRO A 158 13.41 -10.96 1.20
C PRO A 158 13.62 -11.39 2.65
N GLN A 159 12.91 -12.41 3.17
CA GLN A 159 12.92 -12.73 4.60
C GLN A 159 14.29 -13.18 5.10
N PHE A 160 15.06 -13.90 4.28
CA PHE A 160 16.42 -14.33 4.63
C PHE A 160 17.30 -13.12 4.97
N TRP A 161 17.32 -12.10 4.10
CA TRP A 161 18.08 -10.86 4.29
C TRP A 161 17.53 -9.98 5.41
N LEU A 162 16.19 -9.87 5.51
CA LEU A 162 15.56 -9.10 6.59
C LEU A 162 15.85 -9.72 7.97
N TRP A 163 16.11 -11.02 8.05
CA TRP A 163 16.39 -11.69 9.32
C TRP A 163 17.65 -11.17 10.02
N GLU A 164 18.62 -10.66 9.25
CA GLU A 164 19.85 -10.06 9.78
C GLU A 164 19.59 -8.70 10.43
N ASN A 165 18.54 -7.98 9.99
CA ASN A 165 18.13 -6.70 10.55
C ASN A 165 16.71 -6.76 11.11
N LYS A 166 16.59 -7.14 12.39
CA LYS A 166 15.30 -7.31 13.08
C LYS A 166 14.39 -6.08 13.01
N ILE A 167 14.96 -4.88 13.02
CA ILE A 167 14.19 -3.63 12.93
C ILE A 167 13.51 -3.53 11.56
N LEU A 168 14.25 -3.75 10.47
CA LEU A 168 13.68 -3.73 9.11
C LEU A 168 12.65 -4.83 8.90
N LEU A 169 12.89 -6.03 9.45
CA LEU A 169 11.93 -7.13 9.43
C LEU A 169 10.60 -6.75 10.11
N ILE A 170 10.66 -6.13 11.29
CA ILE A 170 9.47 -5.69 12.03
C ILE A 170 8.72 -4.61 11.24
N ILE A 171 9.43 -3.60 10.73
CA ILE A 171 8.80 -2.51 9.95
C ILE A 171 8.15 -3.07 8.68
N PHE A 172 8.83 -3.98 7.96
CA PHE A 172 8.30 -4.67 6.79
C PHE A 172 6.95 -5.31 7.10
N TRP A 173 6.89 -6.17 8.12
CA TRP A 173 5.67 -6.88 8.48
C TRP A 173 4.58 -5.95 9.02
N LEU A 174 4.93 -4.92 9.80
CA LEU A 174 3.95 -3.93 10.26
C LEU A 174 3.28 -3.21 9.09
N LEU A 175 4.07 -2.68 8.14
CA LEU A 175 3.52 -2.00 6.96
C LEU A 175 2.63 -2.92 6.15
N PHE A 176 3.09 -4.14 5.89
CA PHE A 176 2.33 -5.12 5.12
C PHE A 176 1.02 -5.53 5.81
N LEU A 177 1.06 -5.82 7.12
CA LEU A 177 -0.13 -6.21 7.89
C LEU A 177 -1.15 -5.07 7.99
N ILE A 178 -0.69 -3.82 8.18
CA ILE A 178 -1.58 -2.65 8.14
C ILE A 178 -2.22 -2.53 6.76
N ALA A 179 -1.45 -2.73 5.68
CA ALA A 179 -2.02 -2.71 4.33
C ALA A 179 -3.07 -3.80 4.11
N LEU A 180 -2.85 -5.02 4.60
CA LEU A 180 -3.83 -6.09 4.53
C LEU A 180 -5.10 -5.77 5.32
N ALA A 181 -4.96 -5.18 6.51
CA ALA A 181 -6.09 -4.74 7.31
C ALA A 181 -6.89 -3.65 6.58
N GLU A 182 -6.21 -2.66 6.00
CA GLU A 182 -6.81 -1.61 5.17
C GLU A 182 -7.61 -2.18 3.99
N ILE A 183 -7.02 -3.15 3.28
CA ILE A 183 -7.66 -3.84 2.17
C ILE A 183 -8.89 -4.60 2.66
N LYS A 184 -8.77 -5.40 3.70
CA LYS A 184 -9.86 -6.25 4.19
C LYS A 184 -11.03 -5.41 4.71
N LEU A 185 -10.75 -4.45 5.59
CA LEU A 185 -11.76 -3.73 6.36
C LEU A 185 -12.47 -2.63 5.54
N PHE A 186 -11.75 -1.92 4.68
CA PHE A 186 -12.29 -0.77 3.95
C PHE A 186 -12.50 -1.04 2.47
N VAL A 187 -11.51 -1.66 1.80
CA VAL A 187 -11.58 -1.86 0.34
C VAL A 187 -12.51 -3.03 -0.03
N CYS A 188 -12.29 -4.21 0.55
CA CYS A 188 -13.02 -5.43 0.24
C CYS A 188 -14.46 -5.41 0.76
N ASN A 189 -14.70 -4.80 1.92
CA ASN A 189 -16.02 -4.66 2.52
C ASN A 189 -17.00 -3.89 1.60
N GLY A 190 -16.51 -2.88 0.88
CA GLY A 190 -17.33 -2.14 -0.08
C GLY A 190 -17.38 -2.74 -1.49
N CYS A 191 -16.63 -3.80 -1.79
CA CYS A 191 -16.50 -4.30 -3.16
C CYS A 191 -17.81 -4.93 -3.67
N LYS A 192 -18.23 -4.61 -4.90
CA LYS A 192 -19.44 -5.18 -5.51
C LYS A 192 -19.25 -6.60 -6.05
N ASN A 193 -18.03 -7.14 -6.01
CA ASN A 193 -17.72 -8.47 -6.53
C ASN A 193 -18.11 -9.57 -5.52
N LYS A 194 -19.33 -10.08 -5.64
CA LYS A 194 -19.89 -11.15 -4.80
C LYS A 194 -19.14 -12.48 -4.89
N ASN A 195 -18.36 -12.69 -5.95
CA ASN A 195 -17.60 -13.93 -6.16
C ASN A 195 -16.19 -13.87 -5.57
N CYS A 196 -15.76 -12.71 -5.03
CA CYS A 196 -14.41 -12.54 -4.49
C CYS A 196 -14.22 -13.41 -3.24
N PRO A 197 -13.18 -14.25 -3.17
CA PRO A 197 -12.95 -15.11 -2.00
C PRO A 197 -12.59 -14.34 -0.73
N VAL A 198 -12.15 -13.08 -0.86
CA VAL A 198 -11.82 -12.19 0.27
C VAL A 198 -13.04 -11.43 0.77
N HIS A 199 -14.16 -11.48 0.04
CA HIS A 199 -15.40 -10.86 0.49
C HIS A 199 -16.08 -11.77 1.52
N GLU A 200 -16.25 -11.28 2.74
CA GLU A 200 -17.00 -12.01 3.77
C GLU A 200 -18.46 -12.11 3.31
N LYS A 201 -18.95 -13.34 3.11
CA LYS A 201 -20.38 -13.59 2.98
C LYS A 201 -21.00 -13.33 4.36
N LYS A 202 -21.62 -12.16 4.53
CA LYS A 202 -22.56 -11.95 5.63
C LYS A 202 -23.83 -12.73 5.37
#